data_AF-A0A220VFW8-F1
#
_entry.id   AF-A0A220VFW8-F1
#
_cell.length_a   1.000
_cell.length_b   1.000
_cell.length_c   1.000
_cell.angle_alpha   90.00
_cell.angle_beta   90.00
_cell.angle_gamma   90.00
#
_symmetry.space_group_name_H-M   'P 1'
#
loop_
_entity.id
_entity.type
_entity.pdbx_description
1 polymer ?
#
loop_
_entity_poly.entity_id
_entity_poly.type
_entity_poly.pdbx_seq_one_letter_code
_entity_poly.pdbx_strand_id
1 'polypeptide(L)'
;MLCKIPAAWLIEHSNANKLSVGGACVYEKHALIIINKSNANWFDIFQLARDIKEKVEVFYNISLENEVRFITTKGEIDLNNENVQF
;
A
#
# COMPACT_ATOMS: atom_id res chain seq x y z
N MET A 1 -25.55 10.88 -0.35
CA MET A 1 -24.43 11.83 -0.56
C MET A 1 -23.16 11.00 -0.60
N LEU A 2 -22.43 10.98 -1.72
CA LEU A 2 -21.13 10.32 -1.79
C LEU A 2 -20.09 11.29 -1.23
N CYS A 3 -19.46 10.92 -0.11
CA CYS A 3 -18.38 11.66 0.50
C CYS A 3 -17.05 11.14 -0.05
N LYS A 4 -16.16 12.04 -0.49
CA LYS A 4 -14.81 11.68 -0.90
C LYS A 4 -13.87 11.92 0.28
N ILE A 5 -13.33 10.84 0.85
CA ILE A 5 -12.39 10.90 1.96
C ILE A 5 -10.96 10.90 1.40
N PRO A 6 -10.06 11.80 1.83
CA PRO A 6 -8.67 11.78 1.40
C PRO A 6 -7.94 10.53 1.93
N ALA A 7 -7.48 9.65 1.05
CA ALA A 7 -6.74 8.45 1.45
C ALA A 7 -5.43 8.79 2.21
N ALA A 8 -4.75 9.88 1.82
CA ALA A 8 -3.56 10.37 2.52
C ALA A 8 -3.85 10.64 4.01
N TRP A 9 -5.01 11.23 4.30
CA TRP A 9 -5.44 11.52 5.66
C TRP A 9 -5.64 10.23 6.46
N LEU A 10 -6.30 9.23 5.87
CA LEU A 10 -6.49 7.91 6.51
C LEU A 10 -5.14 7.22 6.81
N ILE A 11 -4.19 7.28 5.88
CA ILE A 11 -2.87 6.64 6.04
C ILE A 11 -2.04 7.35 7.12
N GLU A 12 -2.08 8.68 7.19
CA GLU A 12 -1.38 9.44 8.22
C GLU A 12 -1.99 9.22 9.61
N HIS A 13 -3.31 9.26 9.72
CA HIS A 13 -4.01 9.21 11.01
C HIS A 13 -4.11 7.77 11.58
N SER A 14 -3.92 6.74 10.75
CA SER A 14 -3.68 5.36 11.20
C SER A 14 -2.20 5.08 11.50
N ASN A 15 -1.29 6.04 11.34
CA ASN A 15 0.17 5.83 11.38
C ASN A 15 0.64 4.74 10.39
N ALA A 16 -0.07 4.53 9.28
CA ALA A 16 0.37 3.65 8.20
C ALA A 16 1.50 4.29 7.38
N ASN A 17 1.59 5.62 7.36
CA ASN A 17 2.71 6.37 6.77
C ASN A 17 4.08 6.14 7.44
N LYS A 18 4.11 5.49 8.60
CA LYS A 18 5.35 5.12 9.31
C LYS A 18 5.81 3.69 8.99
N LEU A 19 5.09 2.97 8.14
CA LEU A 19 5.43 1.60 7.77
C LEU A 19 6.61 1.56 6.80
N SER A 20 7.42 0.52 6.97
CA SER A 20 8.53 0.18 6.09
C SER A 20 8.66 -1.34 6.05
N VAL A 21 8.90 -1.89 4.86
CA VAL A 21 9.12 -3.32 4.65
C VAL A 21 10.36 -3.47 3.78
N GLY A 22 11.36 -4.21 4.25
CA GLY A 22 12.63 -4.38 3.53
C GLY A 22 13.24 -3.03 3.11
N GLY A 23 13.48 -2.86 1.81
CA GLY A 23 13.99 -1.61 1.25
C GLY A 23 12.93 -0.53 0.97
N ALA A 24 11.64 -0.83 1.12
CA ALA A 24 10.53 0.06 0.80
C ALA A 24 9.99 0.80 2.03
N CYS A 25 9.58 2.06 1.87
CA CYS A 25 8.87 2.80 2.91
C CYS A 25 7.90 3.84 2.31
N VAL A 26 6.99 4.35 3.13
CA VAL A 26 6.16 5.50 2.75
C VAL A 26 6.99 6.78 2.75
N TYR A 27 6.74 7.68 1.81
CA TYR A 27 7.43 8.96 1.72
C TYR A 27 6.96 9.91 2.82
N GLU A 28 7.91 10.43 3.61
CA GLU A 28 7.61 11.25 4.79
C GLU A 28 6.85 12.54 4.49
N LYS A 29 6.95 13.08 3.26
CA LYS A 29 6.26 14.31 2.87
C LYS A 29 4.89 14.07 2.23
N HIS A 30 4.56 12.84 1.85
CA HIS A 30 3.31 12.53 1.17
C HIS A 30 2.92 11.06 1.32
N ALA A 31 1.88 10.78 2.12
CA ALA A 31 1.51 9.42 2.52
C ALA A 31 1.01 8.49 1.41
N LEU A 32 0.64 9.03 0.24
CA LEU A 32 0.25 8.22 -0.93
C LEU A 32 1.44 7.65 -1.73
N ILE A 33 2.67 8.02 -1.38
CA ILE A 33 3.86 7.65 -2.17
C ILE A 33 4.66 6.59 -1.40
N ILE A 34 4.89 5.45 -2.04
CA ILE A 34 5.88 4.46 -1.60
C ILE A 34 7.19 4.73 -2.35
N ILE A 35 8.31 4.73 -1.63
CA ILE A 35 9.65 4.91 -2.18
C ILE A 35 10.53 3.69 -1.92
N ASN A 36 11.45 3.45 -2.85
CA ASN A 36 12.58 2.57 -2.63
C ASN A 36 13.67 3.36 -1.87
N LYS A 37 13.79 3.12 -0.57
CA LYS A 37 14.77 3.77 0.30
C LYS A 37 16.12 3.04 0.33
N SER A 38 16.10 1.72 0.20
CA SER A 38 17.32 0.89 0.28
C SER A 38 17.18 -0.42 -0.50
N ASN A 39 17.31 -0.34 -1.83
CA ASN A 39 17.28 -1.49 -2.74
C ASN A 39 16.04 -2.41 -2.56
N ALA A 40 14.87 -1.79 -2.43
CA ALA A 40 13.58 -2.46 -2.36
C ALA A 40 13.38 -3.38 -3.56
N ASN A 41 13.03 -4.63 -3.29
CA ASN A 41 12.57 -5.55 -4.32
C ASN A 41 11.04 -5.40 -4.53
N TRP A 42 10.50 -6.09 -5.53
CA TRP A 42 9.06 -6.02 -5.83
C TRP A 42 8.19 -6.52 -4.67
N PHE A 43 8.65 -7.53 -3.91
CA PHE A 43 7.94 -8.11 -2.78
C PHE A 43 7.86 -7.13 -1.61
N ASP A 44 8.93 -6.37 -1.34
CA ASP A 44 8.94 -5.31 -0.32
C ASP A 44 7.85 -4.26 -0.59
N ILE A 45 7.71 -3.83 -1.86
CA ILE A 45 6.70 -2.86 -2.28
C ILE A 45 5.30 -3.46 -2.19
N PHE A 46 5.13 -4.70 -2.66
CA PHE A 46 3.85 -5.41 -2.63
C PHE A 46 3.36 -5.60 -1.19
N GLN A 47 4.23 -6.07 -0.30
CA GLN A 47 3.89 -6.29 1.11
C GLN A 47 3.60 -4.96 1.82
N LEU A 48 4.41 -3.92 1.61
CA LEU A 48 4.15 -2.60 2.19
C LEU A 48 2.79 -2.05 1.75
N ALA A 49 2.42 -2.20 0.47
CA ALA A 49 1.12 -1.76 -0.02
C ALA A 49 -0.04 -2.54 0.64
N ARG A 50 0.12 -3.86 0.86
CA ARG A 50 -0.85 -4.68 1.61
C ARG A 50 -0.97 -4.21 3.06
N ASP A 51 0.15 -4.02 3.75
CA ASP A 51 0.17 -3.61 5.16
C ASP A 51 -0.51 -2.25 5.37
N ILE A 52 -0.32 -1.30 4.45
CA ILE A 52 -1.00 0.00 4.49
C ILE A 52 -2.52 -0.16 4.33
N LYS A 53 -2.95 -0.98 3.36
CA LYS A 53 -4.39 -1.25 3.12
C LYS A 53 -5.03 -1.90 4.33
N GLU A 54 -4.43 -2.96 4.84
CA GLU A 54 -4.92 -3.70 6.01
C GLU A 54 -5.01 -2.79 7.24
N LYS A 55 -3.99 -1.96 7.47
CA LYS A 55 -4.00 -1.04 8.61
C LYS A 55 -5.12 0.00 8.51
N VAL A 56 -5.35 0.58 7.33
CA VAL A 56 -6.46 1.54 7.14
C VAL A 56 -7.82 0.85 7.30
N GLU A 57 -7.95 -0.39 6.81
CA GLU A 57 -9.16 -1.19 6.94
C GLU A 57 -9.46 -1.53 8.40
N VAL A 58 -8.47 -1.97 9.17
CA VAL A 58 -8.63 -2.26 10.61
C VAL A 58 -9.00 -1.01 11.41
N PHE A 59 -8.40 0.16 11.10
CA PHE A 59 -8.63 1.39 11.85
C PHE A 59 -9.97 2.07 11.53
N TYR A 60 -10.40 2.03 10.27
CA TYR A 60 -11.54 2.82 9.80
C TYR A 60 -12.69 1.99 9.22
N ASN A 61 -12.51 0.67 9.06
CA ASN A 61 -13.40 -0.20 8.30
C ASN A 61 -13.61 0.31 6.85
N ILE A 62 -12.53 0.85 6.27
CA ILE A 62 -12.47 1.37 4.89
C ILE A 62 -11.38 0.61 4.14
N SER A 63 -11.76 -0.09 3.08
CA SER A 63 -10.79 -0.73 2.18
C SER A 63 -10.28 0.28 1.14
N LEU A 64 -8.96 0.41 1.02
CA LEU A 64 -8.33 1.26 0.00
C LEU A 64 -8.14 0.48 -1.30
N GLU A 65 -8.35 1.14 -2.43
CA GLU A 65 -8.00 0.61 -3.75
C GLU A 65 -6.63 1.16 -4.18
N ASN A 66 -5.79 0.31 -4.78
CA ASN A 66 -4.51 0.73 -5.32
C ASN A 66 -4.67 1.26 -6.76
N GLU A 67 -4.11 2.44 -7.03
CA GLU A 67 -4.02 2.98 -8.39
C GLU A 67 -2.90 2.32 -9.21
N VAL A 68 -1.83 1.87 -8.53
CA VAL A 68 -0.67 1.23 -9.16
C VAL A 68 -0.99 -0.22 -9.50
N ARG A 69 -0.64 -0.61 -10.73
CA ARG A 69 -0.81 -1.98 -11.25
C ARG A 69 0.45 -2.79 -11.04
N PHE A 70 0.31 -4.00 -10.52
CA PHE A 70 1.43 -4.95 -10.36
C PHE A 70 1.47 -5.88 -11.56
N ILE A 71 2.59 -5.89 -12.29
CA ILE A 71 2.74 -6.69 -13.53
C ILE A 71 3.82 -7.75 -13.32
N THR A 72 3.48 -9.00 -13.61
CA THR A 72 4.36 -10.17 -13.54
C THR A 72 4.52 -10.81 -14.92
N THR A 73 5.37 -11.83 -15.02
CA THR A 73 5.51 -12.65 -16.24
C THR A 73 4.24 -13.42 -16.62
N LYS A 74 3.35 -13.67 -15.64
CA LYS A 74 2.07 -14.37 -15.83
C LYS A 74 0.90 -13.41 -16.09
N GLY A 75 1.13 -12.09 -16.04
CA GLY A 75 0.12 -11.05 -16.20
C GLY A 75 0.02 -10.10 -15.01
N GLU A 76 -1.04 -9.30 -15.00
CA GLU A 76 -1.36 -8.39 -13.90
C GLU A 76 -1.86 -9.14 -12.67
N ILE A 77 -1.40 -8.71 -11.50
CA ILE A 77 -1.81 -9.25 -10.20
C ILE A 77 -2.45 -8.14 -9.35
N ASP A 78 -3.42 -8.54 -8.52
CA ASP A 78 -4.08 -7.66 -7.56
C ASP A 78 -3.49 -7.87 -6.16
N LEU A 79 -3.41 -6.81 -5.37
CA LEU A 79 -3.01 -6.85 -3.95
C LEU A 79 -3.93 -7.73 -3.10
N ASN A 80 -5.22 -7.81 -3.47
CA ASN A 80 -6.22 -8.54 -2.71
C ASN A 80 -6.22 -10.05 -3.00
N ASN A 81 -5.47 -10.51 -4.00
CA ASN A 81 -5.48 -11.91 -4.38
C ASN A 81 -4.54 -12.71 -3.45
N GLU A 82 -5.10 -13.58 -2.61
CA GLU A 82 -4.33 -14.44 -1.71
C GLU A 82 -3.57 -15.57 -2.45
N ASN A 83 -3.92 -15.80 -3.72
CA ASN A 83 -3.39 -16.88 -4.56
C ASN A 83 -2.35 -16.40 -5.59
N VAL A 84 -1.54 -15.39 -5.27
CA VAL A 84 -0.42 -15.02 -6.16
C VAL A 84 0.66 -16.10 -6.05
N GLN A 85 0.63 -17.07 -6.96
CA GLN A 85 1.72 -18.02 -7.13
C GLN A 85 2.86 -17.32 -7.88
N PHE A 86 3.90 -16.95 -7.13
CA PHE A 86 5.16 -16.42 -7.66
C PHE A 86 5.89 -17.54 -8.42
#